data_AF-A0A6A5AU19-F1
#
_entry.id   AF-A0A6A5AU19-F1
#
_cell.length_a   1.000
_cell.length_b   1.000
_cell.length_c   1.000
_cell.angle_alpha   90.00
_cell.angle_beta   90.00
_cell.angle_gamma   90.00
#
_symmetry.space_group_name_H-M   'P 1'
#
loop_
_entity.id
_entity.type
_entity.pdbx_description
1 polymer ?
#
loop_
_entity_poly.entity_id
_entity_poly.type
_entity_poly.pdbx_seq_one_letter_code
_entity_poly.pdbx_strand_id
1 'polypeptide(L)'
;MQAARQLDEVQVATACGAVLHAPADYVTSDHIVAIVVILGVSLSGALLPVLAARVSLFRKLMPYVRLLNSLGVGVIIATSLVHMLPPGLQALNNPCLNLDYRGLAIVLLVLTMLSMQILETEMVVLLSSTEMATDLNESDLEGPILSPVPHSASPSCHPSLSFQDQPNPHDHHHHHHHQPGAIRDPLAKQVNVILFECSVAVHSIIIGVEMGVASGDTFHTLLTAISFHQFFEGVAVGSSSQGAFSQFKTSVFVALGFAITTP
;
A
#
# COMPACT_ATOMS: atom_id res chain seq x y z
N MET A 1 18.59 36.40 -35.92
CA MET A 1 17.64 35.64 -35.08
C MET A 1 17.62 34.15 -35.41
N GLN A 2 17.63 33.71 -36.67
CA GLN A 2 17.67 32.27 -37.01
C GLN A 2 18.96 31.55 -36.56
N ALA A 3 20.13 32.19 -36.66
CA ALA A 3 21.40 31.59 -36.20
C ALA A 3 21.49 31.38 -34.67
N ALA A 4 20.80 32.21 -33.87
CA ALA A 4 20.75 32.03 -32.41
C ALA A 4 19.80 30.90 -32.00
N ARG A 5 18.69 30.72 -32.72
CA ARG A 5 17.79 29.56 -32.56
C ARG A 5 18.47 28.25 -32.95
N GLN A 6 19.28 28.24 -34.01
CA GLN A 6 20.05 27.06 -34.42
C GLN A 6 21.15 26.69 -33.41
N LEU A 7 21.76 27.68 -32.74
CA LEU A 7 22.73 27.41 -31.67
C LEU A 7 22.05 26.86 -30.41
N ASP A 8 20.88 27.36 -30.04
CA ASP A 8 20.06 26.79 -28.97
C ASP A 8 19.59 25.37 -29.30
N GLU A 9 19.10 25.10 -30.52
CA GLU A 9 18.69 23.75 -30.94
C GLU A 9 19.86 22.76 -30.96
N VAL A 10 21.07 23.20 -31.36
CA VAL A 10 22.27 22.35 -31.36
C VAL A 10 22.80 22.11 -29.94
N GLN A 11 22.74 23.11 -29.05
CA GLN A 11 23.09 22.95 -27.63
C GLN A 11 22.09 22.04 -26.90
N VAL A 12 20.78 22.20 -27.18
CA VAL A 12 19.73 21.34 -26.66
C VAL A 12 19.90 19.92 -27.19
N ALA A 13 20.09 19.72 -28.50
CA ALA A 13 20.33 18.39 -29.08
C ALA A 13 21.60 17.70 -28.54
N THR A 14 22.63 18.46 -28.17
CA THR A 14 23.84 17.93 -27.53
C THR A 14 23.62 17.62 -26.05
N ALA A 15 22.76 18.39 -25.35
CA ALA A 15 22.41 18.18 -23.94
C ALA A 15 21.36 17.07 -23.72
N CYS A 16 20.60 16.72 -24.76
CA CYS A 16 19.46 15.79 -24.70
C CYS A 16 19.80 14.34 -25.00
N GLY A 17 20.90 13.83 -24.45
CA GLY A 17 21.26 12.41 -24.54
C GLY A 17 22.15 12.04 -25.72
N ALA A 18 22.95 12.97 -26.26
CA ALA A 18 24.08 12.59 -27.09
C ALA A 18 25.11 11.85 -26.21
N VAL A 19 25.14 10.51 -26.31
CA VAL A 19 26.12 9.65 -25.61
C VAL A 19 27.49 9.85 -26.26
N LEU A 20 28.15 10.95 -25.93
CA LEU A 20 29.56 11.20 -26.25
C LEU A 20 30.38 10.84 -25.01
N HIS A 21 30.81 9.57 -24.94
CA HIS A 21 31.82 9.07 -24.00
C HIS A 21 31.72 9.62 -22.56
N ALA A 22 30.61 9.39 -21.88
CA ALA A 22 30.60 9.41 -20.42
C ALA A 22 30.93 7.99 -19.91
N PRO A 23 31.90 7.79 -19.00
CA PRO A 23 32.04 6.51 -18.32
C PRO A 23 30.70 6.19 -17.67
N ALA A 24 30.19 4.98 -17.89
CA ALA A 24 28.94 4.55 -17.30
C ALA A 24 29.14 4.46 -15.78
N ASP A 25 28.72 5.50 -15.05
CA ASP A 25 28.68 5.52 -13.58
C ASP A 25 27.62 4.55 -13.00
N TYR A 26 27.13 3.62 -13.83
CA TYR A 26 26.22 2.56 -13.45
C TYR A 26 27.01 1.43 -12.77
N VAL A 27 27.02 1.44 -11.45
CA VAL A 27 27.66 0.40 -10.66
C VAL A 27 26.63 -0.68 -10.35
N THR A 28 26.76 -1.85 -10.98
CA THR A 28 25.88 -3.00 -10.75
C THR A 28 25.90 -3.48 -9.29
N SER A 29 27.04 -3.33 -8.61
CA SER A 29 27.19 -3.69 -7.20
C SER A 29 26.22 -2.92 -6.30
N ASP A 30 25.99 -1.63 -6.58
CA ASP A 30 25.13 -0.80 -5.74
C ASP A 30 23.66 -1.25 -5.82
N HIS A 31 23.23 -1.63 -7.02
CA HIS A 31 21.88 -2.15 -7.28
C HIS A 31 21.65 -3.50 -6.58
N ILE A 32 22.65 -4.39 -6.58
CA ILE A 32 22.57 -5.66 -5.85
C ILE A 32 22.46 -5.41 -4.33
N VAL A 33 23.23 -4.45 -3.80
CA VAL A 33 23.14 -4.06 -2.39
C VAL A 33 21.77 -3.46 -2.07
N ALA A 34 21.22 -2.62 -2.95
CA ALA A 34 19.89 -2.04 -2.78
C ALA A 34 18.80 -3.10 -2.64
N ILE A 35 18.81 -4.14 -3.48
CA ILE A 35 17.85 -5.26 -3.38
C ILE A 35 17.90 -5.90 -1.98
N VAL A 36 19.09 -6.21 -1.48
CA VAL A 36 19.27 -6.84 -0.16
C VAL A 36 18.82 -5.91 0.97
N VAL A 37 19.12 -4.61 0.86
CA VAL A 37 18.72 -3.61 1.85
C VAL A 37 17.20 -3.43 1.87
N ILE A 38 16.57 -3.25 0.71
CA ILE A 38 15.11 -3.08 0.58
C ILE A 38 14.39 -4.32 1.10
N LEU A 39 14.83 -5.52 0.71
CA LEU A 39 14.30 -6.78 1.22
C LEU A 39 14.42 -6.89 2.75
N GLY A 40 15.58 -6.55 3.30
CA GLY A 40 15.82 -6.61 4.75
C GLY A 40 14.94 -5.62 5.52
N VAL A 41 14.82 -4.40 5.01
CA VAL A 41 14.04 -3.33 5.64
C VAL A 41 12.54 -3.61 5.54
N SER A 42 12.03 -4.05 4.38
CA SER A 42 10.62 -4.42 4.18
C SER A 42 10.23 -5.60 5.08
N LEU A 43 11.09 -6.63 5.17
CA LEU A 43 10.89 -7.77 6.05
C LEU A 43 10.85 -7.35 7.53
N SER A 44 11.78 -6.49 7.94
CA SER A 44 11.82 -5.99 9.32
C SER A 44 10.56 -5.17 9.67
N GLY A 45 10.10 -4.32 8.75
CA GLY A 45 8.90 -3.51 8.92
C GLY A 45 7.64 -4.37 9.02
N ALA A 46 7.49 -5.36 8.14
CA ALA A 46 6.32 -6.24 8.12
C ALA A 46 6.26 -7.24 9.28
N LEU A 47 7.41 -7.77 9.70
CA LEU A 47 7.47 -8.71 10.82
C LEU A 47 7.30 -8.03 12.19
N LEU A 48 7.76 -6.79 12.36
CA LEU A 48 7.72 -6.07 13.63
C LEU A 48 6.33 -6.06 14.32
N PRO A 49 5.24 -5.63 13.66
CA PRO A 49 3.90 -5.68 14.25
C PRO A 49 3.43 -7.12 14.49
N VAL A 50 3.64 -8.03 13.53
CA VAL A 50 3.21 -9.44 13.60
C VAL A 50 3.84 -10.16 14.80
N LEU A 51 5.14 -9.95 15.04
CA LEU A 51 5.86 -10.51 16.18
C LEU A 51 5.43 -9.86 17.50
N ALA A 52 5.22 -8.54 17.52
CA ALA A 52 4.82 -7.81 18.72
C ALA A 52 3.46 -8.27 19.27
N ALA A 53 2.53 -8.71 18.41
CA ALA A 53 1.23 -9.23 18.86
C ALA A 53 1.27 -10.63 19.44
N ARG A 54 2.16 -11.50 18.96
CA ARG A 54 2.10 -12.93 19.28
C ARG A 54 3.16 -13.36 20.29
N VAL A 55 4.34 -12.73 20.28
CA VAL A 55 5.42 -13.08 21.21
C VAL A 55 5.22 -12.33 22.54
N SER A 56 5.13 -13.08 23.64
CA SER A 56 4.92 -12.52 24.98
C SER A 56 6.01 -11.53 25.41
N LEU A 57 7.25 -11.73 24.93
CA LEU A 57 8.39 -10.84 25.17
C LEU A 57 8.17 -9.43 24.56
N PHE A 58 7.57 -9.36 23.37
CA PHE A 58 7.38 -8.11 22.63
C PHE A 58 6.01 -7.47 22.84
N ARG A 59 5.14 -8.06 23.67
CA ARG A 59 3.81 -7.53 23.98
C ARG A 59 3.85 -6.13 24.62
N LYS A 60 4.94 -5.82 25.35
CA LYS A 60 5.19 -4.47 25.90
C LYS A 60 5.46 -3.42 24.81
N LEU A 61 5.84 -3.85 23.60
CA LEU A 61 6.12 -2.98 22.47
C LEU A 61 4.85 -2.58 21.69
N MET A 62 3.72 -3.24 21.95
CA MET A 62 2.43 -2.97 21.29
C MET A 62 1.97 -1.50 21.26
N PRO A 63 2.07 -0.69 22.34
CA PRO A 63 1.76 0.74 22.25
C PRO A 63 2.70 1.48 21.30
N TYR A 64 3.99 1.12 21.28
CA TYR A 64 4.96 1.70 20.37
C TYR A 64 4.73 1.29 18.92
N VAL A 65 4.34 0.04 18.66
CA VAL A 65 3.96 -0.43 17.31
C VAL A 65 2.74 0.32 16.79
N ARG A 66 1.74 0.55 17.63
CA ARG A 66 0.56 1.35 17.25
C ARG A 66 0.93 2.81 16.94
N LEU A 67 1.83 3.39 17.72
CA LEU A 67 2.39 4.71 17.44
C LEU A 67 3.15 4.73 16.11
N LEU A 68 4.00 3.72 15.87
CA LEU A 68 4.78 3.58 14.64
C LEU A 68 3.88 3.45 13.42
N ASN A 69 2.76 2.72 13.52
CA ASN A 69 1.77 2.61 12.46
C ASN A 69 1.12 3.95 12.13
N SER A 70 0.72 4.73 13.14
CA SER A 70 0.16 6.08 12.92
C SER A 70 1.20 7.07 12.38
N LEU A 71 2.45 6.96 12.84
CA LEU A 71 3.57 7.77 12.35
C LEU A 71 3.88 7.44 10.88
N GLY A 72 3.81 6.16 10.51
CA GLY A 72 4.14 5.66 9.19
C GLY A 72 3.32 6.30 8.08
N VAL A 73 2.02 6.53 8.30
CA VAL A 73 1.17 7.26 7.34
C VAL A 73 1.72 8.66 7.04
N GLY A 74 2.14 9.39 8.07
CA GLY A 74 2.74 10.71 7.91
C GLY A 74 4.09 10.68 7.20
N VAL A 75 4.94 9.69 7.50
CA VAL A 75 6.24 9.51 6.84
C VAL A 75 6.06 9.18 5.36
N ILE A 76 5.14 8.27 5.02
CA ILE A 76 4.87 7.90 3.62
C ILE A 76 4.40 9.12 2.82
N ILE A 77 3.47 9.92 3.36
CA ILE A 77 3.00 11.15 2.72
C ILE A 77 4.12 12.19 2.59
N ALA A 78 4.94 12.38 3.63
CA ALA A 78 6.05 13.33 3.58
C ALA A 78 7.09 12.92 2.54
N THR A 79 7.45 11.64 2.47
CA THR A 79 8.43 11.11 1.52
C THR A 79 7.93 11.24 0.07
N SER A 80 6.66 10.94 -0.20
CA SER A 80 6.12 11.10 -1.56
C SER A 80 6.13 12.55 -2.03
N LEU A 81 5.77 13.50 -1.16
CA LEU A 81 5.72 14.92 -1.49
C LEU A 81 7.09 15.60 -1.57
N VAL A 82 8.03 15.24 -0.69
CA VAL A 82 9.33 15.92 -0.59
C VAL A 82 10.40 15.24 -1.46
N HIS A 83 10.39 13.91 -1.52
CA HIS A 83 11.48 13.16 -2.15
C HIS A 83 11.13 12.57 -3.51
N MET A 84 9.89 12.11 -3.74
CA MET A 84 9.53 11.47 -5.01
C MET A 84 8.92 12.47 -6.01
N LEU A 85 8.12 13.43 -5.53
CA LEU A 85 7.43 14.38 -6.40
C LEU A 85 8.38 15.35 -7.15
N PRO A 86 9.36 16.02 -6.51
CA PRO A 86 10.18 17.00 -7.22
C PRO A 86 11.06 16.41 -8.34
N PRO A 87 11.76 15.27 -8.16
CA PRO A 87 12.49 14.63 -9.25
C PRO A 87 11.58 14.24 -10.42
N GLY A 88 10.40 13.68 -10.14
CA GLY A 88 9.41 13.35 -11.18
C GLY A 88 8.94 14.56 -11.98
N LEU A 89 8.69 15.69 -11.30
CA LEU A 89 8.33 16.96 -11.94
C LEU A 89 9.45 17.51 -12.82
N GLN A 90 10.70 17.41 -12.36
CA GLN A 90 11.87 17.89 -13.10
C GLN A 90 12.17 17.01 -14.32
N ALA A 91 12.03 15.69 -14.18
CA ALA A 91 12.23 14.74 -15.28
C ALA A 91 11.25 14.99 -16.44
N LEU A 92 9.97 15.22 -16.12
CA LEU A 92 8.91 15.46 -17.12
C LEU A 92 8.88 16.88 -17.67
N ASN A 93 9.44 17.86 -16.96
CA ASN A 93 9.61 19.24 -17.46
C ASN A 93 10.98 19.48 -18.11
N ASN A 94 11.72 18.42 -18.42
CA ASN A 94 13.02 18.54 -19.06
C ASN A 94 12.86 19.15 -20.48
N PRO A 95 13.66 20.16 -20.85
CA PRO A 95 13.61 20.79 -22.17
C PRO A 95 13.79 19.81 -23.34
N CYS A 96 14.41 18.65 -23.09
CA CYS A 96 14.62 17.58 -24.07
C CYS A 96 13.35 16.86 -24.51
N LEU A 97 12.31 16.84 -23.67
CA LEU A 97 11.02 16.24 -24.01
C LEU A 97 10.17 17.15 -24.92
N ASN A 98 10.55 18.43 -25.09
CA ASN A 98 9.88 19.45 -25.90
C ASN A 98 8.34 19.39 -25.82
N LEU A 99 7.81 19.34 -24.60
CA LEU A 99 6.37 19.31 -24.35
C LEU A 99 5.81 20.73 -24.31
N ASP A 100 4.72 20.95 -25.04
CA ASP A 100 3.99 22.23 -25.07
C ASP A 100 3.28 22.53 -23.72
N TYR A 101 2.96 21.47 -22.95
CA TYR A 101 2.24 21.56 -21.69
C TYR A 101 3.11 21.20 -20.46
N ARG A 102 3.53 22.22 -19.70
CA ARG A 102 4.31 22.08 -18.44
C ARG A 102 3.58 21.38 -17.28
N GLY A 103 2.25 21.30 -17.34
CA GLY A 103 1.44 20.65 -16.30
C GLY A 103 1.33 19.12 -16.45
N LEU A 104 1.94 18.53 -17.49
CA LEU A 104 1.75 17.11 -17.83
C LEU A 104 2.15 16.17 -16.69
N ALA A 105 3.19 16.51 -15.95
CA ALA A 105 3.64 15.74 -14.79
C ALA A 105 2.58 15.60 -13.69
N ILE A 106 1.88 16.69 -13.37
CA ILE A 106 0.82 16.66 -12.36
C ILE A 106 -0.41 15.92 -12.88
N VAL A 107 -0.73 16.06 -14.17
CA VAL A 107 -1.81 15.29 -14.80
C VAL A 107 -1.53 13.79 -14.74
N LEU A 108 -0.30 13.37 -15.07
CA LEU A 108 0.11 11.97 -14.97
C LEU A 108 0.10 11.47 -13.52
N LEU A 109 0.51 12.30 -12.57
CA LEU A 109 0.40 11.96 -11.15
C LEU A 109 -1.05 11.71 -10.74
N VAL A 110 -1.96 12.64 -11.04
CA VAL A 110 -3.39 12.47 -10.67
C VAL A 110 -4.01 11.29 -11.40
N LEU A 111 -3.65 11.07 -12.67
CA LEU A 111 -4.13 9.92 -13.44
C LEU A 111 -3.67 8.61 -12.83
N THR A 112 -2.38 8.48 -12.49
CA THR A 112 -1.85 7.26 -11.86
C THR A 112 -2.45 7.02 -10.48
N MET A 113 -2.69 8.07 -9.68
CA MET A 113 -3.41 7.94 -8.41
C MET A 113 -4.85 7.48 -8.62
N LEU A 114 -5.58 8.04 -9.60
CA LEU A 114 -6.94 7.62 -9.92
C LEU A 114 -6.97 6.18 -10.46
N SER A 115 -5.98 5.80 -11.28
CA SER A 115 -5.85 4.43 -11.78
C SER A 115 -5.62 3.44 -10.65
N MET A 116 -4.73 3.73 -9.69
CA MET A 116 -4.55 2.88 -8.51
C MET A 116 -5.82 2.80 -7.66
N GLN A 117 -6.55 3.91 -7.49
CA GLN A 117 -7.83 3.92 -6.79
C GLN A 117 -8.90 3.08 -7.51
N ILE A 118 -8.94 3.13 -8.84
CA ILE A 118 -9.84 2.31 -9.66
C ILE A 118 -9.45 0.83 -9.54
N LEU A 119 -8.16 0.49 -9.61
CA LEU A 119 -7.70 -0.90 -9.43
C LEU A 119 -8.08 -1.45 -8.06
N GLU A 120 -7.93 -0.65 -6.99
CA GLU A 120 -8.40 -1.02 -5.66
C GLU A 120 -9.91 -1.25 -5.65
N THR A 121 -10.69 -0.32 -6.24
CA THR A 121 -12.16 -0.40 -6.26
C THR A 121 -12.67 -1.59 -7.09
N GLU A 122 -12.09 -1.84 -8.27
CA GLU A 122 -12.42 -2.97 -9.13
C GLU A 122 -12.08 -4.29 -8.45
N MET A 123 -10.90 -4.39 -7.80
CA MET A 123 -10.55 -5.59 -7.06
C MET A 123 -11.48 -5.82 -5.86
N VAL A 124 -11.91 -4.77 -5.14
CA VAL A 124 -12.93 -4.87 -4.09
C VAL A 124 -14.24 -5.40 -4.65
N VAL A 125 -14.69 -4.85 -5.79
CA VAL A 125 -15.96 -5.23 -6.43
C VAL A 125 -15.88 -6.67 -6.96
N LEU A 126 -14.79 -7.08 -7.60
CA LEU A 126 -14.61 -8.44 -8.11
C LEU A 126 -14.58 -9.49 -6.99
N LEU A 127 -13.85 -9.21 -5.90
CA LEU A 127 -13.77 -10.13 -4.77
C LEU A 127 -15.12 -10.22 -4.04
N SER A 128 -15.79 -9.09 -3.81
CA SER A 128 -17.14 -9.08 -3.21
C SER A 128 -18.24 -9.66 -4.11
N SER A 129 -18.08 -9.59 -5.45
CA SER A 129 -19.01 -10.20 -6.40
C SER A 129 -18.83 -11.72 -6.51
N THR A 130 -17.60 -12.21 -6.38
CA THR A 130 -17.31 -13.65 -6.35
C THR A 130 -17.94 -14.31 -5.11
N GLU A 131 -17.98 -13.60 -3.98
CA GLU A 131 -18.67 -14.05 -2.77
C GLU A 131 -20.19 -14.20 -2.98
N MET A 132 -20.84 -13.27 -3.68
CA MET A 132 -22.29 -13.33 -3.96
C MET A 132 -22.66 -14.49 -4.88
N ALA A 133 -21.76 -14.95 -5.76
CA ALA A 133 -21.99 -16.09 -6.64
C ALA A 133 -21.91 -17.44 -5.89
N THR A 134 -21.13 -17.53 -4.81
CA THR A 134 -21.01 -18.76 -3.99
C THR A 134 -22.23 -19.03 -3.10
N ASP A 135 -22.93 -18.01 -2.61
CA ASP A 135 -24.16 -18.18 -1.80
C ASP A 135 -25.35 -18.69 -2.62
N LEU A 136 -25.36 -18.46 -3.93
CA LEU A 136 -26.43 -18.94 -4.83
C LEU A 136 -26.30 -20.44 -5.14
N ASN A 137 -25.15 -21.07 -4.87
CA ASN A 137 -24.96 -22.50 -5.10
C ASN A 137 -25.30 -23.37 -3.86
N GLU A 138 -25.57 -22.76 -2.70
CA GLU A 138 -25.99 -23.46 -1.47
C GLU A 138 -27.50 -23.34 -1.20
N SER A 139 -28.25 -22.62 -2.05
CA SER A 139 -29.69 -22.35 -1.83
C SER A 139 -30.65 -23.28 -2.61
N ASP A 140 -30.16 -24.29 -3.32
CA ASP A 140 -31.00 -25.20 -4.16
C ASP A 140 -31.46 -26.50 -3.46
N LEU A 141 -31.39 -26.59 -2.12
CA LEU A 141 -32.06 -27.63 -1.34
C LEU A 141 -32.92 -27.01 -0.22
N GLU A 142 -34.24 -26.99 -0.50
CA GLU A 142 -35.40 -26.72 0.37
C GLU A 142 -35.86 -25.24 0.53
N GLY A 143 -36.94 -24.87 -0.20
CA GLY A 143 -37.73 -23.63 0.03
C GLY A 143 -38.82 -23.80 1.10
N PRO A 144 -39.93 -23.00 1.15
CA PRO A 144 -40.23 -21.71 0.49
C PRO A 144 -40.92 -20.65 1.44
N ILE A 145 -41.26 -19.47 0.87
CA ILE A 145 -42.42 -18.58 1.20
C ILE A 145 -42.21 -17.26 2.00
N LEU A 146 -42.60 -16.16 1.32
CA LEU A 146 -43.07 -14.81 1.71
C LEU A 146 -42.09 -13.70 2.18
N SER A 147 -41.98 -12.69 1.31
CA SER A 147 -41.67 -11.27 1.56
C SER A 147 -42.68 -10.62 2.55
N PRO A 148 -42.39 -9.46 3.21
CA PRO A 148 -42.24 -8.16 2.52
C PRO A 148 -41.21 -7.15 3.09
N VAL A 149 -40.75 -6.31 2.17
CA VAL A 149 -40.09 -4.97 2.26
C VAL A 149 -41.05 -3.94 2.93
N PRO A 150 -40.72 -2.69 3.39
CA PRO A 150 -39.50 -1.85 3.28
C PRO A 150 -39.09 -1.02 4.54
N HIS A 151 -38.04 -0.19 4.37
CA HIS A 151 -37.86 1.18 4.90
C HIS A 151 -36.86 1.45 6.05
N SER A 152 -35.70 1.98 5.63
CA SER A 152 -35.15 3.30 6.02
C SER A 152 -34.03 3.38 7.06
N ALA A 153 -33.02 4.17 6.66
CA ALA A 153 -32.13 5.03 7.43
C ALA A 153 -30.78 4.45 7.94
N SER A 154 -29.73 4.76 7.18
CA SER A 154 -28.39 5.13 7.67
C SER A 154 -28.45 6.39 8.57
N PRO A 155 -27.35 6.94 9.15
CA PRO A 155 -26.00 6.44 9.42
C PRO A 155 -25.65 6.55 10.94
N SER A 156 -24.53 6.07 11.49
CA SER A 156 -23.33 6.90 11.82
C SER A 156 -22.50 6.22 12.91
N CYS A 157 -21.16 6.37 12.82
CA CYS A 157 -20.14 6.04 13.83
C CYS A 157 -20.28 6.84 15.15
N HIS A 158 -19.84 6.29 16.29
CA HIS A 158 -18.78 6.83 17.18
C HIS A 158 -18.68 6.04 18.53
N PRO A 159 -17.53 6.10 19.23
CA PRO A 159 -17.09 5.14 20.25
C PRO A 159 -17.47 5.55 21.68
N SER A 160 -17.63 4.60 22.59
CA SER A 160 -17.70 4.87 24.04
C SER A 160 -16.92 3.85 24.87
N LEU A 161 -15.96 4.40 25.61
CA LEU A 161 -15.26 3.82 26.74
C LEU A 161 -16.18 3.75 27.96
N SER A 162 -16.20 2.63 28.68
CA SER A 162 -16.41 2.61 30.13
C SER A 162 -15.90 1.32 30.78
N PHE A 163 -15.24 1.52 31.93
CA PHE A 163 -14.68 0.53 32.85
C PHE A 163 -15.64 0.39 34.06
N GLN A 164 -15.58 -0.76 34.75
CA GLN A 164 -15.91 -1.03 36.18
C GLN A 164 -17.21 -1.82 36.54
N ASP A 165 -16.99 -3.04 37.08
CA ASP A 165 -17.62 -3.81 38.21
C ASP A 165 -19.04 -3.46 38.73
N GLN A 166 -19.93 -4.35 39.23
CA GLN A 166 -20.09 -5.80 39.49
C GLN A 166 -21.60 -6.03 39.89
N PRO A 167 -22.06 -7.20 40.39
CA PRO A 167 -23.15 -8.02 39.81
C PRO A 167 -24.55 -7.86 40.48
N ASN A 168 -25.62 -8.17 39.75
CA ASN A 168 -26.87 -8.63 40.37
C ASN A 168 -27.66 -9.59 39.43
N PRO A 169 -28.32 -10.64 39.95
CA PRO A 169 -28.77 -11.78 39.16
C PRO A 169 -30.29 -11.78 38.97
N HIS A 170 -30.80 -11.52 37.77
CA HIS A 170 -32.19 -11.85 37.45
C HIS A 170 -32.36 -12.26 35.98
N ASP A 171 -32.98 -13.43 35.84
CA ASP A 171 -33.59 -14.07 34.67
C ASP A 171 -33.82 -13.18 33.46
N HIS A 172 -33.12 -13.46 32.36
CA HIS A 172 -33.64 -13.21 31.02
C HIS A 172 -33.16 -14.29 30.04
N HIS A 173 -34.15 -14.96 29.46
CA HIS A 173 -34.08 -15.85 28.31
C HIS A 173 -32.91 -15.56 27.36
N HIS A 174 -31.96 -16.50 27.28
CA HIS A 174 -30.96 -16.53 26.22
C HIS A 174 -31.65 -16.92 24.90
N HIS A 175 -32.28 -15.94 24.25
CA HIS A 175 -32.45 -16.01 22.80
C HIS A 175 -31.06 -15.85 22.18
N HIS A 176 -30.52 -16.97 21.69
CA HIS A 176 -29.42 -16.98 20.76
C HIS A 176 -29.81 -16.14 19.54
N HIS A 177 -29.41 -14.87 19.56
CA HIS A 177 -29.39 -14.03 18.37
C HIS A 177 -28.26 -14.57 17.49
N HIS A 178 -28.56 -15.54 16.64
CA HIS A 178 -27.73 -15.84 15.48
C HIS A 178 -27.75 -14.59 14.60
N GLN A 179 -26.73 -13.77 14.73
CA GLN A 179 -26.44 -12.70 13.80
C GLN A 179 -25.92 -13.37 12.52
N PRO A 180 -26.59 -13.25 11.35
CA PRO A 180 -26.09 -13.78 10.07
C PRO A 180 -24.91 -12.98 9.51
N GLY A 181 -24.07 -12.39 10.38
CA GLY A 181 -23.04 -11.41 10.02
C GLY A 181 -21.63 -11.74 10.51
N ALA A 182 -21.47 -12.69 11.44
CA ALA A 182 -20.17 -12.96 12.05
C ALA A 182 -19.13 -13.57 11.10
N ILE A 183 -19.54 -14.09 9.93
CA ILE A 183 -18.65 -14.61 8.88
C ILE A 183 -18.24 -13.51 7.89
N ARG A 184 -19.07 -12.48 7.70
CA ARG A 184 -18.77 -11.36 6.79
C ARG A 184 -17.66 -10.47 7.34
N ASP A 185 -17.60 -10.27 8.66
CA ASP A 185 -16.60 -9.42 9.31
C ASP A 185 -15.14 -9.94 9.22
N PRO A 186 -14.82 -11.22 9.46
CA PRO A 186 -13.47 -11.75 9.30
C PRO A 186 -13.05 -11.86 7.83
N LEU A 187 -13.97 -12.23 6.94
CA LEU A 187 -13.69 -12.35 5.51
C LEU A 187 -13.44 -10.98 4.87
N ALA A 188 -14.26 -9.97 5.17
CA ALA A 188 -14.05 -8.61 4.69
C ALA A 188 -12.70 -8.02 5.16
N LYS A 189 -12.26 -8.32 6.38
CA LYS A 189 -10.93 -7.93 6.87
C LYS A 189 -9.81 -8.61 6.08
N GLN A 190 -9.96 -9.89 5.74
CA GLN A 190 -8.98 -10.62 4.94
C GLN A 190 -8.91 -10.09 3.51
N VAL A 191 -10.07 -9.86 2.88
CA VAL A 191 -10.18 -9.25 1.56
C VAL A 191 -9.50 -7.88 1.55
N ASN A 192 -9.77 -7.01 2.53
CA ASN A 192 -9.11 -5.70 2.62
C ASN A 192 -7.57 -5.80 2.75
N VAL A 193 -7.05 -6.80 3.47
CA VAL A 193 -5.59 -7.01 3.57
C VAL A 193 -5.00 -7.49 2.24
N ILE A 194 -5.67 -8.41 1.56
CA ILE A 194 -5.23 -8.93 0.26
C ILE A 194 -5.26 -7.81 -0.79
N LEU A 195 -6.30 -6.98 -0.78
CA LEU A 195 -6.41 -5.81 -1.66
C LEU A 195 -5.29 -4.80 -1.42
N PHE A 196 -5.02 -4.52 -0.14
CA PHE A 196 -3.93 -3.66 0.25
C PHE A 196 -2.59 -4.21 -0.23
N GLU A 197 -2.34 -5.52 -0.07
CA GLU A 197 -1.13 -6.19 -0.56
C GLU A 197 -1.01 -6.16 -2.11
N CYS A 198 -2.12 -6.35 -2.83
CA CYS A 198 -2.15 -6.23 -4.30
C CYS A 198 -1.82 -4.81 -4.78
N SER A 199 -2.39 -3.78 -4.13
CA SER A 199 -2.14 -2.37 -4.45
C SER A 199 -0.66 -2.00 -4.23
N VAL A 200 -0.12 -2.45 -3.10
CA VAL A 200 1.30 -2.30 -2.77
C VAL A 200 2.19 -3.01 -3.79
N ALA A 201 1.86 -4.23 -4.21
CA ALA A 201 2.67 -4.97 -5.18
C ALA A 201 2.79 -4.26 -6.54
N VAL A 202 1.72 -3.62 -7.03
CA VAL A 202 1.80 -2.83 -8.28
C VAL A 202 2.67 -1.59 -8.08
N HIS A 203 2.60 -0.94 -6.91
CA HIS A 203 3.44 0.21 -6.59
C HIS A 203 4.93 -0.16 -6.52
N SER A 204 5.25 -1.31 -5.93
CA SER A 204 6.63 -1.81 -5.80
C SER A 204 7.31 -2.06 -7.14
N ILE A 205 6.57 -2.48 -8.18
CA ILE A 205 7.14 -2.64 -9.54
C ILE A 205 7.62 -1.29 -10.10
N ILE A 206 6.83 -0.23 -9.90
CA ILE A 206 7.17 1.12 -10.41
C ILE A 206 8.41 1.63 -9.68
N ILE A 207 8.45 1.47 -8.35
CA ILE A 207 9.60 1.86 -7.51
C ILE A 207 10.86 1.08 -7.89
N GLY A 208 10.75 -0.23 -8.14
CA GLY A 208 11.88 -1.07 -8.56
C GLY A 208 12.46 -0.64 -9.91
N VAL A 209 11.62 -0.25 -10.86
CA VAL A 209 12.07 0.32 -12.14
C VAL A 209 12.78 1.66 -11.94
N GLU A 210 12.23 2.54 -11.09
CA GLU A 210 12.83 3.85 -10.78
C GLU A 210 14.22 3.70 -10.14
N MET A 211 14.36 2.78 -9.19
CA MET A 211 15.64 2.42 -8.58
C MET A 211 16.61 1.79 -9.59
N GLY A 212 16.11 0.95 -10.48
CA GLY A 212 16.92 0.25 -11.48
C GLY A 212 17.56 1.16 -12.54
N VAL A 213 16.96 2.33 -12.80
CA VAL A 213 17.48 3.33 -13.75
C VAL A 213 18.29 4.44 -13.08
N ALA A 214 18.28 4.52 -11.74
CA ALA A 214 19.02 5.53 -11.00
C ALA A 214 20.53 5.25 -11.01
N SER A 215 21.36 6.29 -10.96
CA SER A 215 22.83 6.18 -10.90
C SER A 215 23.43 7.39 -10.20
N GLY A 216 24.68 7.26 -9.72
CA GLY A 216 25.39 8.33 -9.01
C GLY A 216 24.73 8.75 -7.69
N ASP A 217 24.87 10.02 -7.30
CA ASP A 217 24.36 10.54 -6.02
C ASP A 217 22.83 10.42 -5.86
N THR A 218 22.10 10.46 -6.97
CA THR A 218 20.65 10.26 -7.00
C THR A 218 20.28 8.85 -6.52
N PHE A 219 21.08 7.84 -6.87
CA PHE A 219 20.83 6.45 -6.45
C PHE A 219 20.86 6.31 -4.93
N HIS A 220 21.89 6.83 -4.26
CA HIS A 220 22.01 6.72 -2.80
C HIS A 220 20.91 7.49 -2.06
N THR A 221 20.53 8.66 -2.59
CA THR A 221 19.44 9.46 -2.03
C THR A 221 18.09 8.74 -2.18
N LEU A 222 17.83 8.19 -3.37
CA LEU A 222 16.62 7.44 -3.70
C LEU A 222 16.51 6.16 -2.86
N LEU A 223 17.60 5.39 -2.76
CA LEU A 223 17.70 4.19 -1.92
C LEU A 223 17.37 4.51 -0.45
N THR A 224 17.91 5.60 0.08
CA THR A 224 17.66 6.00 1.47
C THR A 224 16.19 6.35 1.68
N ALA A 225 15.60 7.16 0.78
CA ALA A 225 14.20 7.55 0.86
C ALA A 225 13.25 6.35 0.76
N ILE A 226 13.48 5.45 -0.21
CA ILE A 226 12.67 4.25 -0.41
C ILE A 226 12.84 3.28 0.76
N SER A 227 14.03 3.14 1.34
CA SER A 227 14.21 2.29 2.53
C SER A 227 13.31 2.72 3.68
N PHE A 228 13.21 4.03 3.96
CA PHE A 228 12.29 4.52 4.98
C PHE A 228 10.82 4.32 4.58
N HIS A 229 10.46 4.62 3.33
CA HIS A 229 9.10 4.40 2.82
C HIS A 229 8.68 2.93 3.00
N GLN A 230 9.51 2.01 2.52
CA GLN A 230 9.26 0.57 2.51
C GLN A 230 9.17 -0.03 3.91
N PHE A 231 9.95 0.50 4.86
CA PHE A 231 9.85 0.11 6.26
C PHE A 231 8.45 0.39 6.81
N PHE A 232 7.96 1.62 6.66
CA PHE A 232 6.68 2.05 7.20
C PHE A 232 5.49 1.43 6.47
N GLU A 233 5.62 1.19 5.17
CA GLU A 233 4.66 0.43 4.39
C GLU A 233 4.59 -1.03 4.88
N GLY A 234 5.73 -1.66 5.15
CA GLY A 234 5.79 -2.97 5.79
C GLY A 234 5.10 -2.99 7.15
N VAL A 235 5.34 -1.98 8.00
CA VAL A 235 4.65 -1.86 9.31
C VAL A 235 3.13 -1.80 9.14
N ALA A 236 2.62 -1.12 8.11
CA ALA A 236 1.20 -1.07 7.81
C ALA A 236 0.65 -2.44 7.37
N VAL A 237 1.34 -3.15 6.45
CA VAL A 237 0.98 -4.50 5.97
C VAL A 237 1.00 -5.52 7.12
N GLY A 238 2.03 -5.47 7.95
CA GLY A 238 2.15 -6.36 9.11
C GLY A 238 1.07 -6.09 10.17
N SER A 239 0.71 -4.82 10.36
CA SER A 239 -0.35 -4.43 11.30
C SER A 239 -1.75 -4.82 10.82
N SER A 240 -1.99 -4.79 9.50
CA SER A 240 -3.26 -5.18 8.90
C SER A 240 -3.43 -6.70 8.86
N SER A 241 -2.38 -7.44 8.48
CA SER A 241 -2.39 -8.91 8.39
C SER A 241 -2.59 -9.60 9.75
N GLN A 242 -2.03 -9.09 10.84
CA GLN A 242 -2.28 -9.64 12.17
C GLN A 242 -3.72 -9.42 12.67
N GLY A 243 -4.40 -8.38 12.15
CA GLY A 243 -5.78 -8.06 12.48
C GLY A 243 -6.80 -8.85 11.67
N ALA A 244 -6.41 -9.31 10.48
CA ALA A 244 -7.26 -10.07 9.56
C ALA A 244 -7.11 -11.59 9.69
N PHE A 245 -5.90 -12.09 9.97
CA PHE A 245 -5.64 -13.53 10.03
C PHE A 245 -5.50 -14.04 11.47
N SER A 246 -6.27 -15.07 11.81
CA SER A 246 -6.22 -15.72 13.13
C SER A 246 -4.95 -16.56 13.31
N GLN A 247 -4.48 -17.19 12.24
CA GLN A 247 -3.29 -18.04 12.25
C GLN A 247 -2.02 -17.22 12.09
N PHE A 248 -1.08 -17.39 13.03
CA PHE A 248 0.22 -16.72 12.98
C PHE A 248 1.01 -17.06 11.70
N LYS A 249 0.94 -18.32 11.25
CA LYS A 249 1.62 -18.75 10.03
C LYS A 249 1.13 -17.98 8.80
N THR A 250 -0.17 -17.70 8.70
CA THR A 250 -0.76 -16.94 7.59
C THR A 250 -0.34 -15.47 7.63
N SER A 251 -0.37 -14.82 8.79
CA SER A 251 0.11 -13.43 8.92
C SER A 251 1.60 -13.31 8.57
N VAL A 252 2.42 -14.27 8.97
CA VAL A 252 3.85 -14.31 8.62
C VAL A 252 4.04 -14.58 7.13
N PHE A 253 3.24 -15.47 6.53
CA PHE A 253 3.31 -15.75 5.10
C PHE A 253 2.97 -14.51 4.25
N VAL A 254 1.96 -13.75 4.65
CA VAL A 254 1.60 -12.46 4.02
C VAL A 254 2.73 -11.43 4.17
N ALA A 255 3.32 -11.31 5.37
CA ALA A 255 4.46 -10.43 5.58
C ALA A 255 5.69 -10.81 4.73
N LEU A 256 5.94 -12.11 4.54
CA LEU A 256 6.98 -12.62 3.66
C LEU A 256 6.65 -12.41 2.19
N GLY A 257 5.38 -12.60 1.80
CA GLY A 257 4.86 -12.32 0.46
C GLY A 257 5.16 -10.89 0.06
N PHE A 258 4.75 -9.93 0.89
CA PHE A 258 5.10 -8.51 0.73
C PHE A 258 6.61 -8.31 0.57
N ALA A 259 7.43 -8.83 1.49
CA ALA A 259 8.88 -8.60 1.41
C ALA A 259 9.49 -9.12 0.11
N ILE A 260 9.00 -10.25 -0.42
CA ILE A 260 9.47 -10.87 -1.66
C ILE A 260 8.98 -10.14 -2.91
N THR A 261 7.80 -9.52 -2.89
CA THR A 261 7.24 -8.76 -4.03
C THR A 261 7.78 -7.33 -4.13
N THR A 262 8.55 -6.89 -3.14
CA THR A 262 9.08 -5.54 -3.02
C THR A 262 10.42 -5.22 -3.74
N PRO A 263 11.39 -6.14 -3.92
CA PRO A 263 12.75 -5.79 -4.37
C PRO A 263 12.88 -5.49 -5.86
#